data_AF-A0AA39YLW6-F1
#
_entry.id   AF-A0AA39YLW6-F1
#
_cell.length_a   1.000
_cell.length_b   1.000
_cell.length_c   1.000
_cell.angle_alpha   90.00
_cell.angle_beta   90.00
_cell.angle_gamma   90.00
#
_symmetry.space_group_name_H-M   'P 1'
#
loop_
_entity.id
_entity.type
_entity.pdbx_description
1 polymer ?
#
loop_
_entity_poly.entity_id
_entity_poly.type
_entity_poly.pdbx_seq_one_letter_code
_entity_poly.pdbx_strand_id
1 'polypeptide(L)'
;MASLNVFKKPLALHSTKPMTGFLRNGYCEVPAGDFGNHSVAAEVTNEFLEFSASRGNDLRTVGLTGGCRWCLCASRWKEALDARKNDQDPVVPR
;
A
#
# COMPACT_ATOMS: atom_id res chain seq x y z
N MET A 1 1.04 -23.46 -1.79
CA MET A 1 -0.27 -22.88 -2.16
C MET A 1 -0.02 -21.44 -2.54
N ALA A 2 -0.58 -20.96 -3.67
CA ALA A 2 -0.44 -19.56 -4.06
C ALA A 2 -1.28 -18.65 -3.15
N SER A 3 -0.77 -17.47 -2.82
CA SER A 3 -1.51 -16.44 -2.08
C SER A 3 -2.77 -16.03 -2.86
N LEU A 4 -3.87 -15.74 -2.16
CA LEU A 4 -5.15 -15.38 -2.77
C LEU A 4 -5.48 -13.90 -2.51
N ASN A 5 -6.16 -13.27 -3.47
CA ASN A 5 -6.75 -11.95 -3.29
C ASN A 5 -8.09 -12.01 -2.53
N VAL A 6 -8.66 -10.84 -2.25
CA VAL A 6 -9.93 -10.68 -1.51
C VAL A 6 -11.13 -11.40 -2.15
N PHE A 7 -11.06 -11.69 -3.45
CA PHE A 7 -12.08 -12.44 -4.20
C PHE A 7 -11.81 -13.95 -4.26
N LYS A 8 -10.88 -14.46 -3.44
CA LYS A 8 -10.47 -15.88 -3.40
C LYS A 8 -9.88 -16.40 -4.71
N LYS A 9 -9.34 -15.49 -5.54
CA LYS A 9 -8.61 -15.83 -6.77
C LYS A 9 -7.10 -15.73 -6.52
N PRO A 10 -6.24 -16.35 -7.35
CA PRO A 10 -4.79 -16.16 -7.26
C PRO A 10 -4.41 -14.68 -7.19
N LEU A 11 -3.47 -14.35 -6.30
CA LEU A 11 -2.96 -13.00 -6.15
C LEU A 11 -2.23 -12.58 -7.45
N ALA A 12 -2.54 -11.38 -7.93
CA ALA A 12 -1.94 -10.84 -9.14
C ALA A 12 -0.68 -10.03 -8.83
N LEU A 13 0.21 -9.94 -9.82
CA LEU A 13 1.36 -9.04 -9.76
C LEU A 13 0.86 -7.59 -9.66
N HIS A 14 1.30 -6.85 -8.64
CA HIS A 14 0.89 -5.47 -8.41
C HIS A 14 1.80 -4.47 -9.11
N SER A 15 3.11 -4.56 -8.87
CA SER A 15 4.09 -3.65 -9.49
C SER A 15 5.50 -4.23 -9.49
N THR A 16 6.26 -3.99 -10.56
CA THR A 16 7.71 -4.25 -10.63
C THR A 16 8.54 -2.99 -10.80
N LYS A 17 7.88 -1.84 -11.02
CA LYS A 17 8.50 -0.52 -11.22
C LYS A 17 7.58 0.56 -10.62
N PRO A 18 7.82 0.98 -9.36
CA PRO A 18 8.85 0.49 -8.45
C PRO A 18 8.58 -0.95 -7.98
N MET A 19 9.65 -1.69 -7.61
CA MET A 19 9.51 -3.05 -7.07
C MET A 19 8.86 -2.99 -5.68
N THR A 20 7.67 -3.58 -5.55
CA THR A 20 6.86 -3.54 -4.32
C THR A 20 6.81 -4.91 -3.62
N GLY A 21 6.02 -4.99 -2.54
CA GLY A 21 5.80 -6.17 -1.73
C GLY A 21 6.80 -6.28 -0.60
N PHE A 22 6.39 -6.86 0.53
CA PHE A 22 7.29 -7.12 1.66
C PHE A 22 8.50 -7.95 1.23
N LEU A 23 8.27 -8.97 0.40
CA LEU A 23 9.29 -9.84 -0.18
C LEU A 23 10.03 -9.24 -1.39
N ARG A 24 9.70 -8.00 -1.80
CA ARG A 24 10.26 -7.33 -2.99
C ARG A 24 10.16 -8.15 -4.28
N ASN A 25 9.03 -8.83 -4.47
CA ASN A 25 8.73 -9.66 -5.64
C ASN A 25 7.55 -9.12 -6.48
N GLY A 26 7.02 -7.96 -6.10
CA GLY A 26 5.93 -7.28 -6.80
C GLY A 26 4.51 -7.71 -6.42
N TYR A 27 4.36 -8.62 -5.45
CA TYR A 27 3.07 -9.08 -4.93
C TYR A 27 2.82 -8.53 -3.53
N CYS A 28 1.57 -8.20 -3.21
CA CYS A 28 1.15 -7.79 -1.86
C CYS A 28 0.77 -9.01 -1.01
N GLU A 29 1.66 -9.99 -0.97
CA GLU A 29 1.51 -11.17 -0.11
C GLU A 29 2.09 -10.91 1.29
N VAL A 30 1.51 -11.59 2.28
CA VAL A 30 1.85 -11.38 3.70
C VAL A 30 2.46 -12.68 4.23
N PRO A 31 3.79 -12.84 4.19
CA PRO A 31 4.46 -13.96 4.84
C PRO A 31 4.34 -13.83 6.37
N ALA A 32 4.60 -14.91 7.10
CA ALA A 32 4.47 -14.95 8.56
C ALA A 32 5.32 -13.88 9.29
N GLY A 33 6.40 -13.39 8.69
CA GLY A 33 7.26 -12.34 9.24
C GLY A 33 6.81 -10.91 8.96
N ASP A 34 5.77 -10.70 8.15
CA ASP A 34 5.25 -9.37 7.85
C ASP A 34 4.20 -8.91 8.89
N PHE A 35 4.71 -8.47 10.05
CA PHE A 35 3.87 -7.95 11.13
C PHE A 35 3.15 -6.63 10.76
N GLY A 36 3.64 -5.91 9.75
CA GLY A 36 3.01 -4.69 9.24
C GLY A 36 1.79 -4.98 8.36
N ASN A 37 1.66 -6.21 7.87
CA ASN A 37 0.59 -6.67 6.99
C ASN A 37 0.48 -5.79 5.73
N HIS A 38 1.47 -5.89 4.84
CA HIS A 38 1.53 -5.18 3.56
C HIS A 38 0.60 -5.81 2.49
N SER A 39 -0.64 -6.13 2.86
CA SER A 39 -1.62 -6.76 1.97
C SER A 39 -2.39 -5.79 1.08
N VAL A 40 -2.33 -4.48 1.36
CA VAL A 40 -3.13 -3.49 0.61
C VAL A 40 -2.36 -3.03 -0.62
N ALA A 41 -2.75 -3.58 -1.78
CA ALA A 41 -2.31 -3.11 -3.08
C ALA A 41 -2.97 -1.76 -3.39
N ALA A 42 -2.20 -0.67 -3.41
CA ALA A 42 -2.72 0.66 -3.70
C ALA A 42 -1.84 1.42 -4.71
N GLU A 43 -2.44 2.39 -5.39
CA GLU A 43 -1.77 3.48 -6.11
C GLU A 43 -1.76 4.71 -5.20
N VAL A 44 -0.55 5.13 -4.78
CA VAL A 44 -0.39 6.22 -3.81
C VAL A 44 -0.59 7.57 -4.48
N THR A 45 -1.07 8.55 -3.72
CA THR A 45 -1.22 9.95 -4.12
C THR A 45 -0.18 10.82 -3.40
N ASN A 46 0.03 12.05 -3.86
CA ASN A 46 0.92 12.97 -3.15
C ASN A 46 0.35 13.33 -1.77
N GLU A 47 -0.97 13.46 -1.67
CA GLU A 47 -1.71 13.76 -0.44
C GLU A 47 -1.59 12.63 0.59
N PHE A 48 -1.69 11.36 0.14
CA PHE A 48 -1.41 10.21 0.99
C PHE A 48 0.04 10.21 1.46
N LEU A 49 1.01 10.49 0.58
CA LEU A 49 2.43 10.51 0.93
C LEU A 49 2.74 11.58 1.99
N GLU A 50 2.18 12.78 1.85
CA GLU A 50 2.29 13.86 2.84
C GLU A 50 1.62 13.49 4.16
N PHE A 51 0.39 12.95 4.10
CA PHE A 51 -0.32 12.48 5.27
C PHE A 51 0.46 11.38 6.01
N SER A 52 0.92 10.35 5.29
CA SER A 52 1.65 9.24 5.87
C SER A 52 2.96 9.70 6.52
N ALA A 53 3.68 10.64 5.87
CA ALA A 53 4.86 11.26 6.45
C ALA A 53 4.54 12.02 7.75
N SER A 54 3.44 12.77 7.80
CA SER A 54 2.98 13.46 9.03
C SER A 54 2.63 12.50 10.17
N ARG A 55 2.35 11.23 9.86
CA ARG A 55 2.10 10.12 10.80
C ARG A 55 3.34 9.26 11.08
N GLY A 56 4.53 9.77 10.73
CA GLY A 56 5.81 9.10 10.96
C GLY A 56 6.13 7.96 10.00
N ASN A 57 5.48 7.92 8.84
CA ASN A 57 5.73 6.93 7.79
C ASN A 57 6.05 7.63 6.45
N ASP A 58 7.25 8.19 6.33
CA ASP A 58 7.65 8.90 5.12
C ASP A 58 8.12 7.93 4.02
N LEU A 59 7.18 7.54 3.15
CA LEU A 59 7.43 6.63 2.02
C LEU A 59 8.17 7.29 0.84
N ARG A 60 8.37 8.61 0.84
CA ARG A 60 9.18 9.29 -0.19
C ARG A 60 10.66 8.97 -0.02
N THR A 61 11.08 8.62 1.19
CA THR A 61 12.45 8.16 1.48
C THR A 61 12.86 6.89 0.73
N VAL A 62 11.87 6.08 0.32
CA VAL A 62 12.07 4.91 -0.56
C VAL A 62 11.73 5.20 -2.02
N GLY A 63 11.61 6.48 -2.39
CA GLY A 63 11.48 6.94 -3.77
C GLY A 63 10.05 6.93 -4.33
N LEU A 64 9.01 6.86 -3.49
CA LEU A 64 7.62 6.91 -4.00
C LEU A 64 7.20 8.34 -4.33
N THR A 65 6.45 8.47 -5.43
CA THR A 65 5.72 9.67 -5.83
C THR A 65 4.26 9.31 -6.10
N GLY A 66 3.38 10.32 -6.20
CA GLY A 66 2.00 10.11 -6.66
C GLY A 66 1.94 9.31 -7.97
N GLY A 67 0.99 8.37 -8.04
CA GLY A 67 0.83 7.40 -9.13
C GLY A 67 1.65 6.11 -8.97
N CYS A 68 2.55 6.02 -7.98
CA CYS A 68 3.29 4.77 -7.75
C CYS A 68 2.38 3.68 -7.16
N ARG A 69 2.49 2.46 -7.68
CA ARG A 69 1.81 1.29 -7.11
C ARG A 69 2.68 0.67 -6.01
N TRP A 70 2.12 0.58 -4.81
CA TRP A 70 2.82 0.08 -3.63
C TRP A 70 1.92 -0.81 -2.76
N CYS A 71 2.55 -1.75 -2.05
CA CYS A 71 1.87 -2.60 -1.06
C CYS A 71 1.99 -1.90 0.29
N LEU A 72 0.87 -1.43 0.83
CA LEU A 72 0.82 -0.67 2.07
C LEU A 72 0.47 -1.58 3.25
N CYS A 73 1.02 -1.27 4.42
CA CYS A 73 0.52 -1.80 5.69
C CYS A 73 -0.98 -1.52 5.80
N ALA A 74 -1.77 -2.54 6.12
CA ALA A 74 -3.22 -2.41 6.27
C ALA A 74 -3.61 -1.34 7.29
N SER A 75 -2.83 -1.21 8.39
CA SER A 75 -3.04 -0.18 9.40
C SER A 75 -2.79 1.24 8.89
N ARG A 76 -1.78 1.44 8.04
CA ARG A 76 -1.45 2.76 7.46
C ARG A 76 -2.46 3.19 6.42
N TRP A 77 -2.96 2.24 5.61
CA TRP A 77 -4.06 2.52 4.71
C TRP A 77 -5.35 2.87 5.47
N LYS A 78 -5.66 2.11 6.55
CA LYS A 78 -6.81 2.38 7.41
C LYS A 78 -6.72 3.75 8.09
N GLU A 79 -5.54 4.16 8.56
CA GLU A 79 -5.32 5.48 9.16
C GLU A 79 -5.72 6.61 8.20
N ALA A 80 -5.38 6.48 6.91
CA ALA A 80 -5.81 7.41 5.88
C ALA A 80 -7.32 7.34 5.60
N LEU A 81 -7.87 6.12 5.54
CA LEU A 81 -9.31 5.91 5.37
C LEU A 81 -10.11 6.59 6.49
N ASP A 82 -9.69 6.47 7.74
CA ASP A 82 -10.38 7.05 8.89
C ASP A 82 -10.26 8.58 8.94
N ALA A 83 -9.19 9.14 8.38
CA ALA A 83 -8.94 10.58 8.32
C ALA A 83 -9.61 11.30 7.11
N ARG A 84 -10.22 10.54 6.19
CA ARG A 84 -10.80 11.10 4.96
C ARG A 84 -11.96 12.04 5.26
N LYS A 85 -12.05 13.14 4.50
CA LYS A 85 -13.16 14.11 4.59
C LYS A 85 -14.40 13.64 3.85
N ASN A 86 -14.23 12.85 2.80
CA ASN A 86 -15.28 12.28 1.97
C ASN A 86 -14.73 11.07 1.18
N ASP A 87 -15.59 10.39 0.44
CA ASP A 87 -15.23 9.16 -0.28
C ASP A 87 -14.31 9.38 -1.50
N GLN A 88 -14.08 10.64 -1.90
CA GLN A 88 -13.18 11.00 -3.00
C GLN A 88 -11.87 11.65 -2.51
N ASP A 89 -11.66 11.72 -1.20
CA ASP A 89 -10.49 12.36 -0.61
C ASP A 89 -9.20 11.66 -1.09
N PRO A 90 -8.27 12.37 -1.76
CA PRO A 90 -7.04 11.78 -2.27
C PRO A 90 -6.12 11.28 -1.17
N VAL A 91 -6.35 11.61 0.10
CA VAL A 91 -5.61 11.01 1.21
C VAL A 91 -5.75 9.49 1.26
N VAL A 92 -6.87 8.93 0.76
CA VAL A 92 -7.07 7.48 0.68
C VAL A 92 -6.54 6.97 -0.66
N PRO A 93 -5.40 6.25 -0.67
CA PRO A 93 -4.84 5.73 -1.91
C PRO A 93 -5.72 4.58 -2.41
N ARG A 94 -5.86 4.49 -3.74
CA ARG A 94 -6.86 3.65 -4.43
C ARG A 94 -6.32 2.29 -4.83
#